data_AF-A0A412Y5C0-F1
#
_entry.id   AF-A0A412Y5C0-F1
#
_cell.length_a   1.000
_cell.length_b   1.000
_cell.length_c   1.000
_cell.angle_alpha   90.00
_cell.angle_beta   90.00
_cell.angle_gamma   90.00
#
_symmetry.space_group_name_H-M   'P 1'
#
loop_
_entity.id
_entity.type
_entity.pdbx_description
1 polymer ?
#
loop_
_entity_poly.entity_id
_entity_poly.type
_entity_poly.pdbx_seq_one_letter_code
_entity_poly.pdbx_strand_id
1 'polypeptide(L)'
;MNMNKYTKIMKYKICLILPYYGVFPNYFHLWINSASHNSFIDFYIITDSDFSYQLPENIHLKKIALKEIKQRLQEKTKKKVSLSSPYKLCDYKPAYGLIFEDIVCNYDYWGWCDPDIIWGNLQLIINENSIEKYDVIGGGGAFTICKNTDFLKKCFLYTNSSMPSFSFNEVRTTKKNLIFDEWGATNIRKYLNIKETSQYDWLYRKVLDVTPPDIKKRHSPMFIRFCNYPIIAKYENGHIFAYSISPSGIENTQEYAYCHLQKRKINIITQQLDSFLLYNEMFLPLQMFQECIYNTQNSILKQYQHNIAMSKQIGNAYRVGGGG
;
A
#
# COMPACT_ATOMS: atom_id res chain seq x y z
N MET A 1 -4.16 29.28 -10.08
CA MET A 1 -3.41 29.51 -8.83
C MET A 1 -2.14 28.70 -8.93
N ASN A 2 -0.97 29.35 -9.07
CA ASN A 2 0.33 28.67 -9.20
C ASN A 2 0.69 27.94 -7.89
N MET A 3 0.39 26.65 -7.79
CA MET A 3 1.00 25.77 -6.78
C MET A 3 2.36 25.32 -7.30
N ASN A 4 3.33 26.23 -7.32
CA ASN A 4 4.71 25.90 -7.61
C ASN A 4 5.50 25.84 -6.29
N LYS A 5 6.09 24.67 -6.04
CA LYS A 5 7.36 24.45 -5.33
C LYS A 5 7.49 25.04 -3.92
N TYR A 6 6.83 24.40 -2.96
CA TYR A 6 7.39 24.29 -1.61
C TYR A 6 7.46 22.82 -1.19
N THR A 7 8.07 21.98 -2.01
CA THR A 7 8.60 20.71 -1.51
C THR A 7 9.76 21.09 -0.60
N LYS A 8 9.50 21.09 0.72
CA LYS A 8 10.55 21.27 1.73
C LYS A 8 11.67 20.28 1.39
N ILE A 9 12.86 20.78 1.09
CA ILE A 9 14.01 19.94 0.75
C ILE A 9 14.27 19.05 1.96
N MET A 10 13.99 17.76 1.82
CA MET A 10 14.29 16.79 2.87
C MET A 10 15.80 16.66 2.98
N LYS A 11 16.33 16.82 4.20
CA LYS A 11 17.75 16.68 4.51
C LYS A 11 18.29 15.27 4.17
N TYR A 12 17.45 14.26 4.32
CA TYR A 12 17.82 12.86 4.19
C TYR A 12 17.45 12.31 2.82
N LYS A 13 18.35 11.52 2.23
CA LYS A 13 18.11 10.81 0.98
C LYS A 13 17.41 9.48 1.25
N ILE A 14 16.33 9.24 0.52
CA ILE A 14 15.49 8.05 0.69
C ILE A 14 15.35 7.33 -0.64
N CYS A 15 15.57 6.00 -0.64
CA CYS A 15 15.21 5.16 -1.78
C CYS A 15 14.16 4.11 -1.41
N LEU A 16 13.25 3.83 -2.34
CA LEU A 16 12.30 2.73 -2.25
C LEU A 16 12.55 1.75 -3.37
N ILE A 17 12.57 0.46 -3.04
CA ILE A 17 12.90 -0.61 -3.98
C ILE A 17 11.63 -1.42 -4.27
N LEU A 18 11.28 -1.52 -5.55
CA LEU A 18 10.14 -2.26 -6.08
C LEU A 18 10.61 -3.32 -7.08
N PRO A 19 11.01 -4.52 -6.62
CA PRO A 19 11.19 -5.67 -7.50
C PRO A 19 9.84 -6.24 -7.92
N TYR A 20 9.54 -6.20 -9.21
CA TYR A 20 8.28 -6.68 -9.75
C TYR A 20 8.47 -7.34 -11.11
N TYR A 21 7.86 -8.50 -11.32
CA TYR A 21 8.07 -9.31 -12.51
C TYR A 21 6.73 -9.83 -13.04
N GLY A 22 6.54 -9.75 -14.36
CA GLY A 22 5.31 -10.05 -15.06
C GLY A 22 4.58 -8.78 -15.51
N VAL A 23 3.26 -8.85 -15.54
CA VAL A 23 2.40 -7.75 -16.01
C VAL A 23 2.17 -6.76 -14.88
N PHE A 24 2.60 -5.51 -15.08
CA PHE A 24 2.35 -4.42 -14.14
C PHE A 24 0.84 -4.13 -14.03
N PRO A 25 0.37 -3.57 -12.89
CA PRO A 25 -1.02 -3.16 -12.76
C PRO A 25 -1.48 -2.30 -13.94
N ASN A 26 -2.75 -2.45 -14.36
CA ASN A 26 -3.25 -1.77 -15.56
C ASN A 26 -3.30 -0.23 -15.43
N TYR A 27 -3.11 0.28 -14.21
CA TYR A 27 -3.02 1.70 -13.85
C TYR A 27 -1.60 2.11 -13.45
N PHE A 28 -0.56 1.35 -13.81
CA PHE A 28 0.81 1.66 -13.38
C PHE A 28 1.33 3.00 -13.90
N HIS A 29 0.77 3.53 -15.00
CA HIS A 29 1.03 4.93 -15.41
C HIS A 29 0.55 5.96 -14.37
N LEU A 30 -0.55 5.70 -13.65
CA LEU A 30 -0.99 6.52 -12.52
C LEU A 30 -0.10 6.30 -11.28
N TRP A 31 0.41 5.08 -11.07
CA TRP A 31 1.43 4.83 -10.04
C TRP A 31 2.69 5.68 -10.30
N ILE A 32 3.19 5.69 -11.54
CA ILE A 32 4.36 6.48 -11.95
C ILE A 32 4.11 7.97 -11.78
N ASN A 33 2.97 8.47 -12.29
CA ASN A 33 2.62 9.88 -12.17
C ASN A 33 2.48 10.29 -10.70
N SER A 34 1.79 9.50 -9.88
CA SER A 34 1.63 9.84 -8.47
C SER A 34 2.94 9.77 -7.67
N ALA A 35 3.83 8.82 -7.98
CA ALA A 35 5.16 8.74 -7.37
C ALA A 35 6.04 9.96 -7.71
N SER A 36 5.88 10.57 -8.89
CA SER A 36 6.68 11.73 -9.30
C SER A 36 6.44 12.97 -8.47
N HIS A 37 5.26 13.09 -7.85
CA HIS A 37 4.95 14.18 -6.91
C HIS A 37 5.72 14.08 -5.59
N ASN A 38 6.35 12.94 -5.30
CA ASN A 38 7.17 12.71 -4.11
C ASN A 38 8.67 12.78 -4.45
N SER A 39 9.10 13.90 -5.04
CA SER A 39 10.46 14.09 -5.59
C SER A 39 11.61 14.02 -4.59
N PHE A 40 11.31 13.93 -3.28
CA PHE A 40 12.31 13.73 -2.23
C PHE A 40 12.65 12.24 -1.99
N ILE A 41 12.00 11.34 -2.73
CA ILE A 41 12.23 9.90 -2.69
C ILE A 41 12.58 9.43 -4.10
N ASP A 42 13.65 8.63 -4.18
CA ASP A 42 14.00 7.92 -5.40
C ASP A 42 13.35 6.53 -5.41
N PHE A 43 12.56 6.24 -6.44
CA PHE A 43 11.88 4.96 -6.62
C PHE A 43 12.65 4.09 -7.61
N TYR A 44 13.11 2.92 -7.17
CA TYR A 44 13.82 1.94 -7.98
C TYR A 44 12.90 0.79 -8.38
N ILE A 45 12.48 0.77 -9.64
CA ILE A 45 11.76 -0.35 -10.24
C ILE A 45 12.78 -1.37 -10.73
N ILE A 46 12.70 -2.59 -10.21
CA ILE A 46 13.63 -3.67 -10.53
C ILE A 46 12.89 -4.79 -11.26
N THR A 47 13.20 -4.99 -12.53
CA THR A 47 12.46 -5.93 -13.37
C THR A 47 13.24 -6.31 -14.62
N ASP A 48 13.03 -7.53 -15.15
CA ASP A 48 13.41 -7.89 -16.52
C ASP A 48 12.20 -7.92 -17.47
N SER A 49 11.00 -7.62 -16.96
CA SER A 49 9.77 -7.61 -17.75
C SER A 49 9.72 -6.42 -18.72
N ASP A 50 8.88 -6.53 -19.73
CA ASP A 50 8.63 -5.45 -20.68
C ASP A 50 8.17 -4.20 -19.93
N PHE A 51 8.77 -3.06 -20.30
CA PHE A 51 8.55 -1.80 -19.62
C PHE A 51 8.59 -0.67 -20.64
N SER A 52 7.41 -0.13 -20.96
CA SER A 52 7.21 0.87 -22.01
C SER A 52 6.83 2.26 -21.48
N TYR A 53 7.00 2.49 -20.18
CA TYR A 53 6.67 3.77 -19.56
C TYR A 53 7.83 4.75 -19.65
N GLN A 54 7.49 6.02 -19.88
CA GLN A 54 8.42 7.13 -19.65
C GLN A 54 8.55 7.36 -18.13
N LEU A 55 9.78 7.62 -17.68
CA LEU A 55 10.08 7.75 -16.26
C LEU A 55 10.46 9.20 -15.90
N PRO A 56 9.80 9.78 -14.87
CA PRO A 56 10.23 11.00 -14.19
C PRO A 56 11.62 10.86 -13.57
N GLU A 57 12.24 12.00 -13.21
CA GLU A 57 13.63 12.06 -12.72
C GLU A 57 13.88 11.21 -11.46
N ASN A 58 12.93 11.18 -10.52
CA ASN A 58 13.04 10.45 -9.26
C ASN A 58 12.60 8.97 -9.37
N ILE A 59 12.41 8.45 -10.59
CA ILE A 59 12.01 7.06 -10.82
C ILE A 59 13.01 6.39 -11.75
N HIS A 60 13.62 5.30 -11.28
CA HIS A 60 14.72 4.63 -11.94
C HIS A 60 14.36 3.19 -12.27
N LEU A 61 14.59 2.78 -13.51
CA LEU A 61 14.46 1.39 -13.94
C LEU A 61 15.82 0.68 -13.86
N LYS A 62 15.85 -0.47 -13.19
CA LYS A 62 17.00 -1.38 -13.18
C LYS A 62 16.59 -2.72 -13.79
N LYS A 63 17.21 -3.05 -14.93
CA LYS A 63 16.99 -4.30 -15.64
C LYS A 63 17.78 -5.44 -15.00
N ILE A 64 17.18 -6.09 -14.00
CA ILE A 64 17.77 -7.19 -13.24
C ILE A 64 16.85 -8.40 -13.32
N ALA A 65 17.40 -9.54 -13.74
CA ALA A 65 16.62 -10.76 -13.90
C ALA A 65 16.22 -11.39 -12.56
N LEU A 66 15.06 -12.06 -12.50
CA LEU A 66 14.60 -12.71 -11.27
C LEU A 66 15.62 -13.73 -10.71
N LYS A 67 16.34 -14.40 -11.62
CA LYS A 67 17.43 -15.33 -11.28
C LYS A 67 18.60 -14.65 -10.56
N GLU A 68 18.89 -13.40 -10.91
CA GLU A 68 19.96 -12.62 -10.27
C GLU A 68 19.56 -12.20 -8.86
N ILE A 69 18.28 -11.84 -8.64
CA ILE A 69 17.77 -11.57 -7.27
C ILE A 69 17.96 -12.79 -6.37
N LYS A 70 17.64 -13.98 -6.88
CA LYS A 70 17.91 -15.24 -6.16
C LYS A 70 19.40 -15.40 -5.85
N GLN A 71 20.28 -15.13 -6.82
CA GLN A 71 21.72 -15.22 -6.63
C GLN A 71 22.20 -14.26 -5.54
N ARG A 72 21.82 -12.97 -5.61
CA ARG A 72 22.16 -11.95 -4.61
C ARG A 72 21.70 -12.34 -3.21
N LEU A 73 20.47 -12.86 -3.07
CA LEU A 73 19.96 -13.39 -1.80
C LEU A 73 20.87 -14.50 -1.25
N GLN A 74 21.24 -15.47 -2.08
CA GLN A 74 22.09 -16.59 -1.63
C GLN A 74 23.52 -16.15 -1.29
N GLU A 75 24.10 -15.25 -2.08
CA GLU A 75 25.45 -14.73 -1.88
C GLU A 75 25.58 -13.87 -0.62
N LYS A 76 24.61 -12.99 -0.37
CA LYS A 76 24.62 -12.09 0.77
C LYS A 76 24.21 -12.77 2.07
N THR A 77 23.31 -13.74 2.02
CA THR A 77 22.87 -14.48 3.22
C THR A 77 23.67 -15.75 3.51
N LYS A 78 24.50 -16.21 2.55
CA LYS A 78 25.21 -17.49 2.57
C LYS A 78 24.28 -18.69 2.81
N LYS A 79 23.02 -18.59 2.34
CA LYS A 79 21.98 -19.63 2.52
C LYS A 79 21.34 -19.95 1.17
N LYS A 80 20.95 -21.20 0.97
CA LYS A 80 20.07 -21.57 -0.18
C LYS A 80 18.69 -20.95 0.01
N VAL A 81 18.12 -20.43 -1.07
CA VAL A 81 16.84 -19.71 -1.07
C VAL A 81 15.90 -20.25 -2.16
N SER A 82 14.63 -20.44 -1.79
CA SER A 82 13.53 -20.81 -2.67
C SER A 82 12.87 -19.56 -3.24
N LEU A 83 13.11 -19.27 -4.53
CA LEU A 83 12.42 -18.23 -5.28
C LEU A 83 11.82 -18.84 -6.54
N SER A 84 10.69 -19.52 -6.38
CA SER A 84 10.02 -20.26 -7.47
C SER A 84 9.03 -19.42 -8.28
N SER A 85 8.64 -18.25 -7.79
CA SER A 85 7.74 -17.32 -8.48
C SER A 85 8.02 -15.88 -8.06
N PRO A 86 7.66 -14.88 -8.89
CA PRO A 86 7.77 -13.47 -8.53
C PRO A 86 7.09 -13.10 -7.20
N TYR A 87 5.92 -13.67 -6.92
CA TYR A 87 5.14 -13.32 -5.72
C TYR A 87 5.84 -13.72 -4.40
N LYS A 88 6.79 -14.65 -4.46
CA LYS A 88 7.63 -15.01 -3.31
C LYS A 88 8.61 -13.88 -2.92
N LEU A 89 8.81 -12.86 -3.75
CA LEU A 89 9.61 -11.68 -3.42
C LEU A 89 9.07 -10.86 -2.26
N CYS A 90 7.75 -10.89 -1.98
CA CYS A 90 7.18 -10.20 -0.82
C CYS A 90 7.84 -10.68 0.48
N ASP A 91 8.03 -11.99 0.63
CA ASP A 91 8.75 -12.58 1.77
C ASP A 91 10.21 -12.13 1.89
N TYR A 92 10.80 -11.57 0.82
CA TYR A 92 12.21 -11.16 0.79
C TYR A 92 12.39 -9.64 0.81
N LYS A 93 11.31 -8.85 0.87
CA LYS A 93 11.36 -7.39 1.06
C LYS A 93 12.29 -6.96 2.21
N PRO A 94 12.29 -7.62 3.39
CA PRO A 94 13.19 -7.25 4.49
C PRO A 94 14.69 -7.39 4.17
N ALA A 95 15.05 -8.13 3.10
CA ALA A 95 16.42 -8.32 2.67
C ALA A 95 16.88 -7.30 1.61
N TYR A 96 16.00 -6.43 1.09
CA TYR A 96 16.31 -5.54 -0.04
C TYR A 96 17.46 -4.58 0.26
N GLY A 97 17.53 -4.06 1.48
CA GLY A 97 18.66 -3.25 1.95
C GLY A 97 20.01 -3.93 1.77
N LEU A 98 20.07 -5.24 2.01
CA LEU A 98 21.29 -6.04 1.91
C LEU A 98 21.62 -6.49 0.48
N ILE A 99 20.61 -6.88 -0.31
CA ILE A 99 20.83 -7.45 -1.66
C ILE A 99 20.96 -6.40 -2.76
N PHE A 100 20.52 -5.18 -2.50
CA PHE A 100 20.67 -4.02 -3.38
C PHE A 100 21.60 -2.97 -2.76
N GLU A 101 22.63 -3.42 -2.04
CA GLU A 101 23.64 -2.54 -1.43
C GLU A 101 24.28 -1.59 -2.46
N ASP A 102 24.40 -2.01 -3.72
CA ASP A 102 24.87 -1.20 -4.85
C ASP A 102 24.01 0.04 -5.14
N ILE A 103 22.75 0.02 -4.72
CA ILE A 103 21.83 1.17 -4.75
C ILE A 103 21.83 1.86 -3.38
N VAL A 104 21.58 1.07 -2.33
CA VAL A 104 21.26 1.52 -0.97
C VAL A 104 22.41 2.29 -0.32
N CYS A 105 23.67 1.99 -0.65
CA CYS A 105 24.84 2.66 -0.06
C CYS A 105 24.87 4.18 -0.26
N ASN A 106 24.13 4.72 -1.24
CA ASN A 106 24.08 6.14 -1.55
C ASN A 106 22.96 6.90 -0.79
N TYR A 107 22.23 6.21 0.09
CA TYR A 107 21.03 6.73 0.75
C TYR A 107 21.12 6.63 2.27
N ASP A 108 20.49 7.59 2.96
CA ASP A 108 20.38 7.58 4.43
C ASP A 108 19.29 6.61 4.91
N TYR A 109 18.28 6.40 4.08
CA TYR A 109 17.16 5.49 4.33
C TYR A 109 16.84 4.69 3.06
N TRP A 110 16.44 3.44 3.26
CA TRP A 110 16.00 2.54 2.20
C TRP A 110 14.69 1.89 2.57
N GLY A 111 13.97 1.37 1.59
CA GLY A 111 12.69 0.74 1.85
C GLY A 111 12.15 -0.04 0.68
N TRP A 112 10.89 -0.41 0.78
CA TRP A 112 10.15 -1.07 -0.29
C TRP A 112 8.74 -0.51 -0.38
N CYS A 113 8.13 -0.70 -1.54
CA CYS A 113 6.74 -0.38 -1.78
C CYS A 113 6.09 -1.42 -2.69
N ASP A 114 4.76 -1.42 -2.73
CA ASP A 114 3.98 -2.26 -3.64
C ASP A 114 3.59 -1.53 -4.94
N PRO A 115 3.36 -2.27 -6.03
CA PRO A 115 3.03 -1.69 -7.34
C PRO A 115 1.56 -1.27 -7.46
N ASP A 116 0.70 -1.68 -6.53
CA ASP A 116 -0.76 -1.47 -6.52
C ASP A 116 -1.16 -0.32 -5.58
N ILE A 117 -0.37 0.75 -5.63
CA ILE A 117 -0.54 1.97 -4.83
C ILE A 117 -0.82 3.16 -5.75
N ILE A 118 -1.65 4.10 -5.30
CA ILE A 118 -1.64 5.48 -5.79
C ILE A 118 -1.04 6.34 -4.68
N TRP A 119 0.02 7.08 -5.00
CA TRP A 119 0.73 7.89 -4.01
C TRP A 119 0.03 9.22 -3.79
N GLY A 120 -0.18 9.58 -2.52
CA GLY A 120 -0.56 10.92 -2.12
C GLY A 120 0.67 11.68 -1.64
N ASN A 121 0.46 12.58 -0.68
CA ASN A 121 1.54 13.35 -0.08
C ASN A 121 2.24 12.50 0.99
N LEU A 122 3.41 11.95 0.67
CA LEU A 122 4.17 11.15 1.63
C LEU A 122 4.75 11.96 2.79
N GLN A 123 4.80 13.30 2.71
CA GLN A 123 5.24 14.14 3.83
C GLN A 123 4.31 14.07 5.05
N LEU A 124 3.07 13.57 4.86
CA LEU A 124 2.13 13.27 5.95
C LEU A 124 2.67 12.20 6.91
N ILE A 125 3.55 11.31 6.44
CA ILE A 125 4.14 10.23 7.24
C ILE A 125 5.68 10.28 7.27
N ILE A 126 6.33 10.93 6.30
CA ILE A 126 7.79 11.10 6.21
C ILE A 126 8.12 12.59 6.24
N ASN A 127 8.41 13.12 7.41
CA ASN A 127 8.86 14.48 7.61
C ASN A 127 10.04 14.49 8.58
N GLU A 128 10.68 15.65 8.76
CA GLU A 128 11.86 15.81 9.64
C GLU A 128 11.64 15.21 11.03
N ASN A 129 10.45 15.38 11.61
CA ASN A 129 10.15 14.85 12.94
C ASN A 129 10.02 13.32 12.93
N SER A 130 9.38 12.73 11.92
CA SER A 130 9.20 11.28 11.87
C SER A 130 10.48 10.54 11.49
N ILE A 131 11.22 11.06 10.51
CA ILE A 131 12.43 10.44 9.97
C ILE A 131 13.57 10.39 10.98
N GLU A 132 13.68 11.38 11.87
CA GLU A 132 14.70 11.41 12.93
C GLU A 132 14.29 10.58 14.17
N LYS A 133 12.97 10.46 14.43
CA LYS A 133 12.44 9.79 15.62
C LYS A 133 12.44 8.26 15.51
N TYR A 134 12.23 7.73 14.31
CA TYR A 134 12.02 6.30 14.08
C TYR A 134 13.14 5.69 13.24
N ASP A 135 13.54 4.48 13.61
CA ASP A 135 14.45 3.64 12.83
C ASP A 135 13.72 2.98 11.65
N VAL A 136 12.40 2.74 11.81
CA VAL A 136 11.53 2.17 10.78
C VAL A 136 10.19 2.94 10.71
N ILE A 137 9.81 3.38 9.52
CA ILE A 137 8.53 4.06 9.25
C ILE A 137 7.69 3.17 8.36
N GLY A 138 6.42 3.00 8.72
CA GLY A 138 5.49 2.09 8.04
C GLY A 138 5.46 0.73 8.71
N GLY A 139 5.76 -0.33 7.96
CA GLY A 139 5.82 -1.71 8.49
C GLY A 139 4.55 -2.55 8.26
N GLY A 140 3.65 -2.12 7.37
CA GLY A 140 2.44 -2.86 6.99
C GLY A 140 2.48 -3.47 5.59
N GLY A 141 3.65 -3.89 5.13
CA GLY A 141 3.82 -4.65 3.87
C GLY A 141 3.89 -3.77 2.62
N ALA A 142 2.84 -3.00 2.36
CA ALA A 142 2.68 -2.19 1.15
C ALA A 142 3.71 -1.06 1.03
N PHE A 143 4.21 -0.58 2.17
CA PHE A 143 5.22 0.47 2.25
C PHE A 143 6.00 0.34 3.56
N THR A 144 7.32 0.42 3.50
CA THR A 144 8.19 0.48 4.68
C THR A 144 9.50 1.18 4.34
N ILE A 145 9.97 2.04 5.24
CA ILE A 145 11.30 2.65 5.20
C ILE A 145 12.06 2.26 6.45
N CYS A 146 13.33 1.94 6.29
CA CYS A 146 14.30 1.64 7.33
C CYS A 146 15.47 2.61 7.22
N LYS A 147 16.00 3.04 8.36
CA LYS A 147 17.30 3.74 8.42
C LYS A 147 18.39 2.84 7.83
N ASN A 148 19.28 3.42 7.03
CA ASN A 148 20.35 2.67 6.40
C ASN A 148 21.48 2.37 7.39
N THR A 149 21.30 1.28 8.13
CA THR A 149 22.32 0.74 9.04
C THR A 149 22.58 -0.72 8.71
N ASP A 150 23.80 -1.18 8.95
CA ASP A 150 24.15 -2.59 8.80
C ASP A 150 23.28 -3.52 9.64
N PHE A 151 22.86 -3.05 10.81
CA PHE A 151 21.93 -3.77 11.68
C PHE A 151 20.56 -3.96 11.03
N LEU A 152 19.91 -2.88 10.57
CA LEU A 152 18.57 -2.96 9.96
C LEU A 152 18.56 -3.68 8.62
N LYS A 153 19.67 -3.63 7.86
CA LYS A 153 19.83 -4.43 6.63
C LYS A 153 19.89 -5.93 6.90
N LYS A 154 20.21 -6.37 8.12
CA LYS A 154 20.45 -7.79 8.46
C LYS A 154 19.53 -8.34 9.55
N CYS A 155 18.76 -7.50 10.25
CA CYS A 155 17.96 -7.93 11.40
C CYS A 155 16.92 -9.01 11.05
N PHE A 156 16.47 -9.09 9.80
CA PHE A 156 15.58 -10.15 9.31
C PHE A 156 16.16 -11.57 9.46
N LEU A 157 17.48 -11.71 9.66
CA LEU A 157 18.16 -12.98 9.93
C LEU A 157 18.04 -13.43 11.40
N TYR A 158 17.57 -12.56 12.28
CA TYR A 158 17.37 -12.88 13.70
C TYR A 158 16.39 -14.04 13.85
N THR A 159 16.72 -14.96 14.75
CA THR A 159 15.89 -16.14 15.05
C THR A 159 15.72 -16.30 16.54
N ASN A 160 14.49 -16.56 16.97
CA ASN A 160 14.16 -16.88 18.34
C ASN A 160 13.01 -17.88 18.35
N SER A 161 13.19 -19.04 19.00
CA SER A 161 12.19 -20.12 19.02
C SER A 161 10.92 -19.77 19.79
N SER A 162 10.97 -18.78 20.68
CA SER A 162 9.79 -18.29 21.42
C SER A 162 8.97 -17.27 20.64
N MET A 163 9.43 -16.81 19.48
CA MET A 163 8.72 -15.83 18.68
C MET A 163 7.58 -16.50 17.89
N PRO A 164 6.33 -15.99 17.97
CA PRO A 164 5.18 -16.60 17.33
C PRO A 164 5.10 -16.21 15.84
N SER A 165 6.15 -16.45 15.07
CA SER A 165 6.17 -16.18 13.62
C SER A 165 7.28 -16.95 12.91
N PHE A 166 7.11 -17.16 11.61
CA PHE A 166 8.13 -17.80 10.78
C PHE A 166 9.44 -17.00 10.74
N SER A 167 10.56 -17.69 10.86
CA SER A 167 11.89 -17.14 10.68
C SER A 167 12.30 -17.11 9.20
N PHE A 168 13.33 -16.31 8.87
CA PHE A 168 13.92 -16.35 7.52
C PHE A 168 14.40 -17.76 7.12
N ASN A 169 14.81 -18.59 8.08
CA ASN A 169 15.24 -19.97 7.81
C ASN A 169 14.11 -20.86 7.31
N GLU A 170 12.88 -20.64 7.76
CA GLU A 170 11.69 -21.38 7.28
C GLU A 170 11.19 -20.79 5.95
N VAL A 171 11.16 -19.47 5.86
CA VAL A 171 10.69 -18.74 4.68
C VAL A 171 11.53 -19.06 3.44
N ARG A 172 12.85 -19.20 3.59
CA ARG A 172 13.76 -19.49 2.48
C ARG A 172 13.70 -20.92 1.95
N THR A 173 13.10 -21.86 2.66
CA THR A 173 13.05 -23.28 2.24
C THR A 173 11.73 -23.66 1.57
N THR A 174 10.68 -22.87 1.75
CA THR A 174 9.36 -23.13 1.15
C THR A 174 9.12 -22.34 -0.14
N LYS A 175 8.27 -22.88 -1.02
CA LYS A 175 7.75 -22.17 -2.20
C LYS A 175 6.54 -21.28 -1.87
N LYS A 176 5.86 -21.55 -0.75
CA LYS A 176 4.69 -20.78 -0.31
C LYS A 176 5.13 -19.39 0.17
N ASN A 177 4.31 -18.39 -0.08
CA ASN A 177 4.46 -17.08 0.57
C ASN A 177 4.00 -17.21 2.03
N LEU A 178 4.80 -16.74 2.99
CA LEU A 178 4.53 -16.84 4.43
C LEU A 178 4.26 -15.48 5.07
N ILE A 179 4.03 -14.44 4.26
CA ILE A 179 3.74 -13.08 4.71
C ILE A 179 4.85 -12.59 5.65
N PHE A 180 6.10 -12.93 5.33
CA PHE A 180 7.24 -12.68 6.22
C PHE A 180 7.54 -11.19 6.36
N ASP A 181 7.30 -10.38 5.33
CA ASP A 181 7.47 -8.93 5.38
C ASP A 181 6.53 -8.26 6.39
N GLU A 182 5.27 -8.71 6.47
CA GLU A 182 4.24 -8.11 7.34
C GLU A 182 4.17 -8.76 8.73
N TRP A 183 4.46 -10.06 8.84
CA TRP A 183 4.32 -10.81 10.09
C TRP A 183 5.67 -11.15 10.71
N GLY A 184 6.53 -11.89 10.01
CA GLY A 184 7.81 -12.35 10.57
C GLY A 184 8.78 -11.21 10.88
N ALA A 185 9.12 -10.39 9.90
CA ALA A 185 10.02 -9.26 10.04
C ALA A 185 9.47 -8.22 11.03
N THR A 186 8.17 -7.99 11.05
CA THR A 186 7.54 -7.11 12.06
C THR A 186 7.69 -7.66 13.48
N ASN A 187 7.46 -8.95 13.70
CA ASN A 187 7.65 -9.55 15.02
C ASN A 187 9.13 -9.56 15.44
N ILE A 188 10.07 -9.75 14.50
CA ILE A 188 11.50 -9.57 14.75
C ILE A 188 11.79 -8.14 15.24
N ARG A 189 11.26 -7.11 14.55
CA ARG A 189 11.48 -5.71 14.93
C ARG A 189 10.94 -5.41 16.33
N LYS A 190 9.74 -5.90 16.65
CA LYS A 190 9.16 -5.80 17.99
C LYS A 190 10.02 -6.48 19.05
N TYR A 191 10.48 -7.71 18.79
CA TYR A 191 11.32 -8.46 19.73
C TYR A 191 12.66 -7.78 19.99
N LEU A 192 13.24 -7.16 18.95
CA LEU A 192 14.50 -6.41 19.04
C LEU A 192 14.32 -4.97 19.57
N ASN A 193 13.11 -4.57 19.96
CA ASN A 193 12.78 -3.22 20.41
C ASN A 193 13.22 -2.11 19.43
N ILE A 194 13.12 -2.37 18.12
CA ILE A 194 13.40 -1.37 17.09
C ILE A 194 12.35 -0.26 17.18
N LYS A 195 12.79 1.01 17.13
CA LYS A 195 11.88 2.16 17.17
C LYS A 195 11.13 2.28 15.86
N GLU A 196 9.95 1.66 15.77
CA GLU A 196 9.08 1.74 14.60
C GLU A 196 7.79 2.54 14.86
N THR A 197 7.20 3.09 13.80
CA THR A 197 5.90 3.75 13.88
C THR A 197 4.78 2.79 14.30
N SER A 198 3.82 3.27 15.10
CA SER A 198 2.59 2.51 15.40
C SER A 198 1.82 2.23 14.12
N GLN A 199 1.61 0.96 13.78
CA GLN A 199 0.85 0.59 12.58
C GLN A 199 -0.56 1.18 12.60
N TYR A 200 -1.23 1.19 13.75
CA TYR A 200 -2.58 1.76 13.82
C TYR A 200 -2.58 3.28 13.70
N ASP A 201 -1.81 3.96 14.54
CA ASP A 201 -1.89 5.42 14.64
C ASP A 201 -1.28 6.15 13.45
N TRP A 202 -0.27 5.55 12.82
CA TRP A 202 0.43 6.14 11.67
C TRP A 202 -0.07 5.55 10.36
N LEU A 203 -0.04 4.22 10.23
CA LEU A 203 -0.36 3.60 8.95
C LEU A 203 -1.86 3.58 8.72
N TYR A 204 -2.65 2.89 9.54
CA TYR A 204 -4.07 2.72 9.28
C TYR A 204 -4.90 4.00 9.39
N ARG A 205 -4.38 5.04 10.06
CA ARG A 205 -4.99 6.38 10.03
C ARG A 205 -4.54 7.24 8.85
N LYS A 206 -3.35 7.07 8.29
CA LYS A 206 -2.84 7.92 7.18
C LYS A 206 -2.78 7.22 5.84
N VAL A 207 -3.13 5.94 5.79
CA VAL A 207 -3.18 5.13 4.58
C VAL A 207 -4.62 4.80 4.24
N LEU A 208 -4.96 5.04 2.98
CA LEU A 208 -6.24 4.64 2.43
C LEU A 208 -6.15 3.17 1.99
N ASP A 209 -6.22 2.25 2.97
CA ASP A 209 -6.21 0.81 2.68
C ASP A 209 -7.63 0.33 2.34
N VAL A 210 -7.90 0.31 1.03
CA VAL A 210 -9.21 0.00 0.50
C VAL A 210 -9.51 -1.48 0.70
N THR A 211 -10.64 -1.80 1.32
CA THR A 211 -11.04 -3.20 1.51
C THR A 211 -11.13 -3.92 0.17
N PRO A 212 -10.70 -5.19 0.07
CA PRO A 212 -10.83 -5.93 -1.17
C PRO A 212 -12.32 -6.10 -1.48
N PRO A 213 -12.73 -6.00 -2.76
CA PRO A 213 -14.13 -6.14 -3.12
C PRO A 213 -14.62 -7.56 -2.80
N ASP A 214 -15.85 -7.68 -2.32
CA ASP A 214 -16.50 -8.98 -2.15
C ASP A 214 -16.73 -9.59 -3.54
N ILE A 215 -16.06 -10.70 -3.83
CA ILE A 215 -16.15 -11.42 -5.12
C ILE A 215 -17.61 -11.77 -5.46
N LYS A 216 -18.48 -11.93 -4.46
CA LYS A 216 -19.91 -12.25 -4.64
C LYS A 216 -20.77 -11.02 -4.91
N LYS A 217 -20.28 -9.80 -4.67
CA LYS A 217 -21.04 -8.54 -4.81
C LYS A 217 -20.30 -7.56 -5.71
N ARG A 218 -20.42 -7.74 -7.02
CA ARG A 218 -19.93 -6.78 -8.02
C ARG A 218 -20.62 -5.42 -7.80
N HIS A 219 -19.86 -4.32 -7.91
CA HIS A 219 -20.33 -2.93 -7.74
C HIS A 219 -20.75 -2.55 -6.32
N SER A 220 -20.15 -3.17 -5.30
CA SER A 220 -20.33 -2.73 -3.92
C SER A 220 -19.61 -1.39 -3.69
N PRO A 221 -20.16 -0.51 -2.84
CA PRO A 221 -19.46 0.70 -2.42
C PRO A 221 -18.06 0.40 -1.89
N MET A 222 -17.12 1.29 -2.16
CA MET A 222 -15.77 1.20 -1.63
C MET A 222 -15.76 1.49 -0.13
N PHE A 223 -15.09 0.63 0.64
CA PHE A 223 -14.85 0.86 2.07
C PHE A 223 -13.35 0.89 2.35
N ILE A 224 -12.99 1.55 3.44
CA ILE A 224 -11.64 1.48 4.02
C ILE A 224 -11.73 0.62 5.27
N ARG A 225 -10.62 -0.05 5.62
CA ARG A 225 -10.60 -0.81 6.87
C ARG A 225 -10.99 0.12 8.03
N PHE A 226 -11.85 -0.38 8.92
CA PHE A 226 -12.31 0.32 10.12
C PHE A 226 -13.19 1.57 9.88
N CYS A 227 -13.68 1.80 8.66
CA CYS A 227 -14.73 2.78 8.40
C CYS A 227 -16.07 2.10 8.12
N ASN A 228 -17.13 2.60 8.76
CA ASN A 228 -18.48 2.08 8.60
C ASN A 228 -19.26 2.76 7.45
N TYR A 229 -18.69 3.82 6.87
CA TYR A 229 -19.29 4.55 5.77
C TYR A 229 -18.56 4.23 4.46
N PRO A 230 -19.30 4.10 3.35
CA PRO A 230 -18.66 4.04 2.04
C PRO A 230 -17.90 5.32 1.75
N ILE A 231 -16.86 5.20 0.94
CA ILE A 231 -15.96 6.30 0.63
C ILE A 231 -15.89 6.57 -0.86
N ILE A 232 -15.63 7.83 -1.19
CA ILE A 232 -15.17 8.27 -2.50
C ILE A 232 -13.79 8.89 -2.28
N ALA A 233 -12.79 8.52 -3.06
CA ALA A 233 -11.48 9.15 -2.97
C ALA A 233 -11.25 10.08 -4.16
N LYS A 234 -10.68 11.25 -3.90
CA LYS A 234 -10.28 12.25 -4.89
C LYS A 234 -8.76 12.33 -4.87
N TYR A 235 -8.17 12.23 -6.06
CA TYR A 235 -6.77 12.53 -6.30
C TYR A 235 -6.66 13.87 -7.02
N GLU A 236 -5.81 14.76 -6.52
CA GLU A 236 -5.52 16.04 -7.17
C GLU A 236 -4.08 16.49 -6.86
N ASN A 237 -3.24 16.61 -7.90
CA ASN A 237 -1.87 17.14 -7.84
C ASN A 237 -1.01 16.56 -6.71
N GLY A 238 -0.95 15.23 -6.58
CA GLY A 238 -0.17 14.58 -5.52
C GLY A 238 -0.88 14.43 -4.18
N HIS A 239 -2.14 14.87 -4.04
CA HIS A 239 -2.90 14.75 -2.80
C HIS A 239 -4.07 13.76 -2.95
N ILE A 240 -4.32 12.94 -1.93
CA ILE A 240 -5.47 12.01 -1.88
C ILE A 240 -6.37 12.42 -0.72
N PHE A 241 -7.63 12.74 -1.02
CA PHE A 241 -8.67 13.00 -0.03
C PHE A 241 -9.75 11.93 -0.13
N ALA A 242 -10.08 11.25 0.97
CA ALA A 242 -11.27 10.39 1.02
C ALA A 242 -12.42 11.08 1.73
N TYR A 243 -13.60 10.95 1.14
CA TYR A 243 -14.86 11.49 1.62
C TYR A 243 -15.74 10.33 2.10
N SER A 244 -16.01 10.27 3.39
CA SER A 244 -16.96 9.32 3.97
C SER A 244 -18.37 9.82 3.70
N ILE A 245 -19.22 8.98 3.12
CA ILE A 245 -20.57 9.37 2.68
C ILE A 245 -21.62 8.75 3.60
N SER A 246 -22.50 9.59 4.15
CA SER A 246 -23.70 9.21 4.91
C SER A 246 -24.96 9.57 4.12
N PRO A 247 -26.17 9.12 4.50
CA PRO A 247 -27.40 9.51 3.82
C PRO A 247 -27.61 11.02 3.72
N SER A 248 -27.11 11.80 4.69
CA SER A 248 -27.20 13.27 4.72
C SER A 248 -26.12 13.98 3.91
N GLY A 249 -25.10 13.29 3.39
CA GLY A 249 -24.06 13.88 2.56
C GLY A 249 -22.66 13.42 2.94
N ILE A 250 -21.68 14.32 2.83
CA ILE A 250 -20.30 14.06 3.27
C ILE A 250 -20.25 14.18 4.79
N GLU A 251 -19.88 13.10 5.46
CA GLU A 251 -19.73 13.02 6.91
C GLU A 251 -18.35 13.50 7.36
N ASN A 252 -17.31 13.08 6.63
CA ASN A 252 -15.93 13.37 6.97
C ASN A 252 -15.08 13.46 5.70
N THR A 253 -14.03 14.27 5.76
CA THR A 253 -12.99 14.35 4.73
C THR A 253 -11.64 14.20 5.39
N GLN A 254 -10.78 13.34 4.82
CA GLN A 254 -9.44 13.15 5.36
C GLN A 254 -8.42 12.97 4.23
N GLU A 255 -7.24 13.56 4.41
CA GLU A 255 -6.09 13.36 3.53
C GLU A 255 -5.31 12.10 3.91
N TYR A 256 -4.84 11.38 2.89
CA TYR A 256 -4.08 10.13 3.02
C TYR A 256 -2.76 10.21 2.25
N ALA A 257 -1.72 9.61 2.83
CA ALA A 257 -0.37 9.58 2.27
C ALA A 257 -0.28 8.70 1.02
N TYR A 258 -1.07 7.63 0.95
CA TYR A 258 -1.23 6.81 -0.23
C TYR A 258 -2.51 5.96 -0.14
N CYS A 259 -2.95 5.44 -1.28
CA CYS A 259 -4.07 4.53 -1.42
C CYS A 259 -3.59 3.15 -1.88
N HIS A 260 -3.87 2.12 -1.09
CA HIS A 260 -3.53 0.73 -1.41
C HIS A 260 -4.71 0.01 -2.04
N LEU A 261 -4.49 -0.55 -3.23
CA LEU A 261 -5.52 -1.11 -4.10
C LEU A 261 -5.50 -2.64 -4.14
N GLN A 262 -4.63 -3.32 -3.40
CA GLN A 262 -4.69 -4.77 -3.19
C GLN A 262 -4.82 -5.60 -4.49
N LYS A 263 -4.01 -5.27 -5.50
CA LYS A 263 -3.88 -5.96 -6.80
C LYS A 263 -5.14 -6.04 -7.64
N ARG A 264 -6.17 -5.26 -7.32
CA ARG A 264 -7.44 -5.28 -8.07
C ARG A 264 -7.24 -4.66 -9.46
N LYS A 265 -7.95 -5.19 -10.46
CA LYS A 265 -8.07 -4.55 -11.77
C LYS A 265 -9.03 -3.38 -11.64
N ILE A 266 -8.68 -2.23 -12.20
CA ILE A 266 -9.49 -1.01 -12.13
C ILE A 266 -9.89 -0.57 -13.54
N ASN A 267 -11.14 -0.17 -13.72
CA ASN A 267 -11.61 0.42 -14.97
C ASN A 267 -11.18 1.90 -15.02
N ILE A 268 -10.38 2.27 -16.01
CA ILE A 268 -9.84 3.62 -16.15
C ILE A 268 -10.70 4.37 -17.16
N ILE A 269 -11.48 5.34 -16.69
CA ILE A 269 -12.34 6.18 -17.54
C ILE A 269 -11.72 7.57 -17.69
N THR A 270 -11.06 8.07 -16.65
CA THR A 270 -10.33 9.34 -16.72
C THR A 270 -9.21 9.29 -17.76
N GLN A 271 -9.00 10.42 -18.43
CA GLN A 271 -7.82 10.68 -19.27
C GLN A 271 -6.78 11.53 -18.53
N GLN A 272 -7.12 12.05 -17.35
CA GLN A 272 -6.27 12.93 -16.55
C GLN A 272 -5.41 12.12 -15.58
N LEU A 273 -4.12 12.45 -15.51
CA LEU A 273 -3.16 11.80 -14.60
C LEU A 273 -3.10 12.47 -13.22
N ASP A 274 -3.31 13.79 -13.17
CA ASP A 274 -3.15 14.59 -11.94
C ASP A 274 -4.47 14.88 -11.23
N SER A 275 -5.60 14.41 -11.74
CA SER A 275 -6.91 14.84 -11.28
C SER A 275 -7.98 13.79 -11.62
N PHE A 276 -8.40 13.01 -10.63
CA PHE A 276 -9.39 11.95 -10.83
C PHE A 276 -10.05 11.50 -9.53
N LEU A 277 -11.14 10.77 -9.64
CA LEU A 277 -11.80 10.10 -8.53
C LEU A 277 -11.47 8.62 -8.56
N LEU A 278 -11.20 8.02 -7.41
CA LEU A 278 -11.31 6.60 -7.19
C LEU A 278 -12.70 6.33 -6.59
N TYR A 279 -13.54 5.65 -7.37
CA TYR A 279 -14.90 5.29 -7.01
C TYR A 279 -15.13 3.82 -7.33
N ASN A 280 -15.28 2.99 -6.29
CA ASN A 280 -15.33 1.52 -6.41
C ASN A 280 -14.10 1.01 -7.18
N GLU A 281 -14.27 0.18 -8.21
CA GLU A 281 -13.20 -0.29 -9.09
C GLU A 281 -13.03 0.61 -10.33
N MET A 282 -13.16 1.93 -10.18
CA MET A 282 -13.07 2.88 -11.30
C MET A 282 -12.22 4.11 -10.97
N PHE A 283 -11.38 4.52 -11.94
CA PHE A 283 -10.82 5.87 -11.99
C PHE A 283 -11.67 6.75 -12.90
N LEU A 284 -12.38 7.72 -12.31
CA LEU A 284 -13.34 8.57 -13.00
C LEU A 284 -12.84 10.03 -13.13
N PRO A 285 -13.31 10.78 -14.14
CA PRO A 285 -13.11 12.23 -14.20
C PRO A 285 -13.67 12.95 -12.97
N LEU A 286 -13.02 14.03 -12.52
CA LEU A 286 -13.46 14.80 -11.35
C LEU A 286 -14.87 15.37 -11.47
N GLN A 287 -15.34 15.66 -12.68
CA GLN A 287 -16.66 16.24 -12.93
C GLN A 287 -17.78 15.33 -12.43
N MET A 288 -17.53 14.02 -12.31
CA MET A 288 -18.49 13.03 -11.81
C MET A 288 -18.66 13.05 -10.28
N PHE A 289 -17.96 13.91 -9.55
CA PHE A 289 -17.90 13.83 -8.08
C PHE A 289 -19.29 13.94 -7.42
N GLN A 290 -20.10 14.90 -7.86
CA GLN A 290 -21.46 15.07 -7.33
C GLN A 290 -22.36 13.87 -7.65
N GLU A 291 -22.21 13.29 -8.84
CA GLU A 291 -22.95 12.10 -9.24
C GLU A 291 -22.53 10.88 -8.40
N CYS A 292 -21.25 10.70 -8.13
CA CYS A 292 -20.74 9.66 -7.24
C CYS A 292 -21.30 9.80 -5.82
N ILE A 293 -21.36 11.02 -5.27
CA ILE A 293 -21.95 11.29 -3.95
C ILE A 293 -23.42 10.88 -3.95
N TYR A 294 -24.20 11.39 -4.92
CA TYR A 294 -25.63 11.08 -5.05
C TYR A 294 -25.89 9.57 -5.18
N ASN A 295 -25.14 8.88 -6.03
CA ASN A 295 -25.25 7.44 -6.22
C ASN A 295 -24.91 6.66 -4.94
N THR A 296 -23.89 7.10 -4.21
CA THR A 296 -23.51 6.49 -2.94
C THR A 296 -24.61 6.66 -1.88
N GLN A 297 -25.14 7.89 -1.71
CA GLN A 297 -26.25 8.16 -0.79
C GLN A 297 -27.48 7.29 -1.09
N ASN A 298 -27.88 7.19 -2.36
CA ASN A 298 -29.00 6.36 -2.77
C ASN A 298 -28.76 4.87 -2.50
N SER A 299 -27.54 4.38 -2.72
CA SER A 299 -27.17 2.99 -2.42
C SER A 299 -27.31 2.68 -0.93
N ILE A 300 -26.80 3.58 -0.08
CA ILE A 300 -26.93 3.47 1.38
C ILE A 300 -28.42 3.46 1.79
N LEU A 301 -29.22 4.39 1.28
CA LEU A 301 -30.65 4.48 1.59
C LEU A 301 -31.42 3.21 1.21
N LYS A 302 -31.15 2.65 0.03
CA LYS A 302 -31.75 1.38 -0.42
C LYS A 302 -31.38 0.22 0.51
N GLN A 303 -30.13 0.15 0.97
CA GLN A 303 -29.68 -0.87 1.90
C GLN A 303 -30.36 -0.75 3.26
N TYR A 304 -30.51 0.48 3.80
CA TYR A 304 -31.27 0.71 5.03
C TYR A 304 -32.73 0.26 4.90
N GLN A 305 -33.40 0.63 3.81
CA GLN A 305 -34.79 0.21 3.55
C GLN A 305 -34.93 -1.32 3.46
N HIS A 306 -34.00 -1.99 2.78
CA HIS A 306 -33.98 -3.45 2.68
C HIS A 306 -33.79 -4.13 4.05
N ASN A 307 -32.85 -3.64 4.87
CA ASN A 307 -32.61 -4.17 6.21
C ASN A 307 -33.81 -3.97 7.14
N ILE A 308 -34.51 -2.84 7.05
CA ILE A 308 -35.75 -2.59 7.79
C ILE A 308 -36.86 -3.54 7.34
N ALA A 309 -36.98 -3.81 6.03
CA ALA A 309 -37.97 -4.75 5.51
C ALA A 309 -37.70 -6.19 5.99
N MET A 310 -36.44 -6.62 5.96
CA MET A 310 -36.03 -7.94 6.46
C MET A 310 -36.22 -8.09 7.97
N SER A 311 -35.88 -7.08 8.77
CA SER A 311 -36.09 -7.15 10.22
C SER A 311 -37.58 -7.22 10.59
N LYS A 312 -38.45 -6.54 9.84
CA LYS A 312 -39.91 -6.68 9.98
C LYS A 312 -40.41 -8.07 9.60
N GLN A 313 -39.88 -8.69 8.54
CA GLN A 313 -40.25 -10.06 8.14
C GLN A 313 -39.82 -11.09 9.19
N ILE A 314 -38.61 -10.96 9.73
CA ILE A 314 -38.10 -11.84 10.79
C ILE A 314 -38.94 -11.66 12.08
N GLY A 315 -39.23 -10.42 12.48
CA GLY A 315 -40.08 -10.14 13.63
C GLY A 315 -41.51 -10.68 13.49
N ASN A 316 -42.07 -10.68 12.27
CA ASN A 316 -43.37 -11.30 12.00
C ASN A 316 -43.30 -12.83 12.01
N ALA A 317 -42.22 -13.45 11.52
CA ALA A 317 -42.04 -14.91 11.59
C ALA A 317 -41.96 -15.44 13.03
N TYR A 318 -41.30 -14.70 13.94
CA TYR A 318 -41.27 -15.04 15.37
C TYR A 318 -42.61 -14.87 16.08
N ARG A 319 -43.48 -13.95 15.62
CA ARG A 319 -44.85 -13.79 16.17
C ARG A 319 -45.82 -14.88 15.72
N VAL A 320 -45.59 -15.48 14.55
CA VAL A 320 -46.47 -16.53 14.00
C VAL A 320 -46.05 -17.93 14.47
N GLY A 321 -44.78 -18.15 14.83
CA GLY A 321 -44.26 -19.44 15.31
C GLY A 321 -44.29 -19.67 16.84
N GLY A 322 -44.67 -18.67 17.64
CA GLY A 322 -44.71 -18.76 19.11
C GLY A 322 -46.09 -19.08 19.72
N GLY A 323 -47.09 -19.34 18.87
CA GLY A 323 -48.42 -19.80 19.28
C GLY A 323 -48.62 -21.25 18.86
N GLY A 324 -48.02 -22.17 19.61
CA GLY A 324 -48.15 -23.61 19.45
C GLY A 324 -47.93 -24.31 20.78
#